data_AF-A0A800N249-F1
#
_entry.id   AF-A0A800N249-F1
#
_cell.length_a   1.000
_cell.length_b   1.000
_cell.length_c   1.000
_cell.angle_alpha   90.00
_cell.angle_beta   90.00
_cell.angle_gamma   90.00
#
_symmetry.space_group_name_H-M   'P 1'
#
loop_
_entity.id
_entity.type
_entity.pdbx_description
1 polymer ?
#
loop_
_entity_poly.entity_id
_entity_poly.type
_entity_poly.pdbx_seq_one_letter_code
_entity_poly.pdbx_strand_id
1 'polypeptide(L)'
;MAAVQVAKTNMARKKKKATKKAKRRGKKAPADLIISKSRTKNSVGLRISGDFYAALDVAVRDMIACAEARAASNNRGTLRPHDL
;
A
#
# COMPACT_ATOMS: atom_id res chain seq x y z
N MET A 1 -34.82 61.13 -19.93
CA MET A 1 -33.38 61.45 -19.83
C MET A 1 -32.65 60.19 -19.37
N ALA A 2 -31.67 59.78 -20.18
CA ALA A 2 -30.80 58.59 -20.14
C ALA A 2 -30.57 57.95 -18.75
N ALA A 3 -30.72 56.63 -18.58
CA ALA A 3 -29.79 55.59 -19.04
C ALA A 3 -28.36 55.76 -18.48
N VAL A 4 -28.07 55.01 -17.42
CA VAL A 4 -26.72 54.53 -17.08
C VAL A 4 -26.88 53.01 -16.91
N GLN A 5 -26.61 52.24 -17.97
CA GLN A 5 -25.34 51.51 -18.17
C GLN A 5 -25.21 50.36 -17.15
N VAL A 6 -25.78 49.17 -17.40
CA VAL A 6 -25.20 48.05 -18.19
C VAL A 6 -24.47 47.01 -17.32
N ALA A 7 -24.69 45.74 -17.68
CA ALA A 7 -23.92 44.54 -17.36
C ALA A 7 -24.26 43.80 -16.06
N LYS A 8 -25.30 42.97 -16.15
CA LYS A 8 -25.29 41.55 -15.69
C LYS A 8 -26.40 40.80 -16.44
N THR A 9 -26.24 40.77 -17.75
CA THR A 9 -27.04 39.99 -18.69
C THR A 9 -26.89 38.50 -18.39
N ASN A 10 -28.06 37.83 -18.36
CA ASN A 10 -28.34 36.56 -19.02
C ASN A 10 -27.24 35.49 -19.00
N MET A 11 -27.54 34.33 -18.40
CA MET A 11 -27.92 33.15 -19.19
C MET A 11 -28.21 31.98 -18.25
N ALA A 12 -29.49 31.76 -17.92
CA ALA A 12 -29.95 30.43 -17.62
C ALA A 12 -29.60 29.49 -18.80
N ARG A 13 -29.24 28.24 -18.48
CA ARG A 13 -28.89 27.12 -19.39
C ARG A 13 -27.42 27.03 -19.86
N LYS A 14 -26.61 26.29 -19.10
CA LYS A 14 -25.82 25.20 -19.69
C LYS A 14 -25.50 24.09 -18.68
N LYS A 15 -26.32 23.04 -18.75
CA LYS A 15 -25.97 21.61 -18.65
C LYS A 15 -25.03 21.18 -17.51
N LYS A 16 -25.60 20.39 -16.60
CA LYS A 16 -25.13 19.05 -16.19
C LYS A 16 -23.67 18.73 -16.61
N LYS A 17 -22.77 18.69 -15.63
CA LYS A 17 -21.88 17.53 -15.43
C LYS A 17 -21.27 17.62 -14.04
N ALA A 18 -21.88 16.87 -13.13
CA ALA A 18 -21.23 16.40 -11.92
C ALA A 18 -19.92 15.71 -12.30
N THR A 19 -18.79 16.40 -12.17
CA THR A 19 -17.48 15.75 -12.10
C THR A 19 -17.32 15.28 -10.67
N LYS A 20 -17.89 14.10 -10.39
CA LYS A 20 -17.55 13.29 -9.22
C LYS A 20 -16.02 13.19 -9.19
N LYS A 21 -15.36 13.94 -8.29
CA LYS A 21 -13.95 13.72 -7.96
C LYS A 21 -13.82 12.24 -7.61
N ALA A 22 -13.01 11.54 -8.39
CA ALA A 22 -12.79 10.11 -8.26
C ALA A 22 -12.47 9.80 -6.79
N LYS A 23 -13.34 9.01 -6.14
CA LYS A 23 -13.09 8.39 -4.85
C LYS A 23 -11.77 7.64 -5.01
N ARG A 24 -10.67 8.17 -4.47
CA ARG A 24 -9.39 7.46 -4.40
C ARG A 24 -9.73 6.13 -3.74
N ARG A 25 -9.61 5.05 -4.50
CA ARG A 25 -9.93 3.70 -4.04
C ARG A 25 -9.09 3.52 -2.77
N GLY A 26 -9.78 3.43 -1.63
CA GLY A 26 -9.16 3.25 -0.33
C GLY A 26 -8.13 2.15 -0.49
N LYS A 27 -6.88 2.47 -0.14
CA LYS A 27 -5.78 1.52 -0.11
C LYS A 27 -6.29 0.38 0.78
N LYS A 28 -6.70 -0.74 0.18
CA LYS A 28 -7.10 -1.92 0.95
C LYS A 28 -5.95 -2.15 1.93
N ALA A 29 -6.27 -2.32 3.21
CA ALA A 29 -5.28 -2.60 4.24
C ALA A 29 -4.32 -3.65 3.65
N PRO A 30 -3.01 -3.36 3.61
CA PRO A 30 -2.07 -4.36 3.13
C PRO A 30 -2.34 -5.61 3.96
N ALA A 31 -2.48 -6.76 3.29
CA ALA A 31 -2.47 -8.03 4.01
C ALA A 31 -1.29 -8.00 4.99
N ASP A 32 -1.50 -8.50 6.20
CA ASP A 32 -0.59 -8.37 7.35
C ASP A 32 0.65 -9.28 7.18
N LEU A 33 1.35 -9.04 6.08
CA LEU A 33 2.52 -9.76 5.62
C LEU A 33 3.74 -9.01 6.13
N ILE A 34 4.68 -9.75 6.71
CA ILE A 34 6.01 -9.25 7.10
C ILE A 34 6.74 -8.70 5.85
N ILE A 35 6.43 -9.27 4.69
CA ILE A 35 7.09 -8.95 3.44
C ILE A 35 6.29 -7.91 2.64
N SER A 36 7.01 -6.92 2.11
CA SER A 36 6.45 -5.98 1.14
C SER A 36 6.44 -6.59 -0.26
N LYS A 37 5.24 -6.85 -0.80
CA LYS A 37 5.06 -7.41 -2.16
C LYS A 37 5.82 -6.63 -3.23
N SER A 38 5.86 -5.29 -3.12
CA SER A 38 6.59 -4.44 -4.05
C SER A 38 8.11 -4.64 -3.98
N ARG A 39 8.67 -4.84 -2.79
CA ARG A 39 10.12 -5.07 -2.63
C ARG A 39 10.50 -6.44 -3.18
N THR A 40 9.72 -7.48 -2.91
CA THR A 40 9.93 -8.84 -3.44
C THR A 40 9.86 -8.87 -4.96
N LYS A 41 8.89 -8.16 -5.55
CA LYS A 41 8.77 -8.08 -7.02
C LYS A 41 9.97 -7.39 -7.67
N ASN A 42 10.55 -6.38 -7.03
CA ASN A 42 11.71 -5.66 -7.56
C ASN A 42 13.03 -6.43 -7.38
N SER A 43 13.07 -7.41 -6.48
CA SER A 43 14.26 -8.23 -6.20
C SER A 43 14.32 -9.48 -7.07
N VAL A 44 13.24 -9.85 -7.75
CA VAL A 44 13.13 -11.07 -8.55
C VAL A 44 12.98 -10.71 -10.03
N GLY A 45 13.83 -11.28 -10.90
CA GLY A 45 13.75 -11.09 -12.36
C GLY A 45 12.66 -11.90 -13.05
N LEU A 46 11.91 -12.73 -12.29
CA LEU A 46 10.90 -13.66 -12.79
C LEU A 46 9.48 -13.21 -12.43
N ARG A 47 8.49 -13.82 -13.09
CA ARG A 47 7.08 -13.64 -12.74
C ARG A 47 6.80 -14.40 -11.44
N ILE A 48 6.16 -13.72 -10.49
CA ILE A 48 5.80 -14.27 -9.18
C ILE A 48 4.32 -14.64 -9.18
N SER A 49 3.98 -15.85 -8.75
CA SER A 49 2.59 -16.28 -8.56
C SER A 49 1.93 -15.61 -7.34
N GLY A 50 0.61 -15.56 -7.30
CA GLY A 50 -0.13 -14.90 -6.21
C GLY A 50 0.04 -15.60 -4.85
N ASP A 51 0.11 -16.93 -4.85
CA ASP A 51 0.29 -17.81 -3.68
C ASP A 51 1.70 -17.72 -3.08
N PHE A 52 2.71 -17.39 -3.89
CA PHE A 52 4.10 -17.29 -3.44
C PHE A 52 4.28 -16.32 -2.28
N TYR A 53 3.54 -15.21 -2.24
CA TYR A 53 3.67 -14.22 -1.16
C TYR A 53 3.21 -14.76 0.19
N ALA A 54 2.23 -15.67 0.21
CA ALA A 54 1.78 -16.31 1.44
C ALA A 54 2.82 -17.35 1.91
N ALA A 55 3.34 -18.16 0.99
CA ALA A 55 4.38 -19.14 1.29
C ALA A 55 5.67 -18.48 1.79
N LEU A 56 6.08 -17.38 1.15
CA LEU A 56 7.25 -16.61 1.59
C LEU A 56 7.05 -16.02 2.99
N ASP A 57 5.83 -15.55 3.31
CA ASP A 57 5.52 -14.99 4.64
C ASP A 57 5.65 -16.04 5.75
N VAL A 58 5.14 -17.24 5.51
CA VAL A 58 5.30 -18.38 6.42
C VAL A 58 6.79 -18.70 6.61
N ALA A 59 7.55 -18.82 5.52
CA ALA A 59 8.98 -19.13 5.59
C ALA A 59 9.78 -18.07 6.38
N VAL A 60 9.48 -16.78 6.20
CA VAL A 60 10.15 -15.71 6.94
C VAL A 60 9.78 -15.75 8.43
N ARG A 61 8.51 -16.02 8.77
CA ARG A 61 8.08 -16.20 10.16
C ARG A 61 8.79 -17.36 10.82
N ASP A 62 8.91 -18.49 10.13
CA ASP A 62 9.61 -19.67 10.63
C ASP A 62 11.10 -19.41 10.84
N MET A 63 11.76 -18.70 9.92
CA MET A 63 13.16 -18.28 10.08
C MET A 63 13.35 -17.39 11.31
N ILE A 64 12.45 -16.43 11.53
CA ILE A 64 12.50 -15.55 12.72
C ILE A 64 12.30 -16.36 14.00
N ALA A 65 11.33 -17.28 14.03
CA ALA A 65 11.08 -18.12 15.20
C ALA A 65 12.29 -19.01 15.53
N CYS A 66 12.95 -19.56 14.51
CA CYS A 66 14.19 -20.32 14.69
C CYS A 66 15.32 -19.44 15.24
N ALA A 67 15.45 -18.22 14.73
CA ALA A 67 16.44 -17.27 15.20
C ALA A 67 16.20 -16.84 16.65
N GLU A 68 14.93 -16.62 17.03
CA GLU A 68 14.54 -16.36 18.41
C GLU A 68 14.87 -17.55 19.32
N ALA A 69 14.58 -18.78 18.89
CA ALA A 69 14.92 -19.97 19.67
C ALA A 69 16.43 -20.11 19.90
N ARG A 70 17.26 -19.82 18.90
CA ARG A 70 18.73 -19.83 19.03
C ARG A 70 19.24 -18.70 19.93
N ALA A 71 18.70 -17.49 19.79
CA ALA A 71 19.07 -16.36 20.64
C ALA A 71 18.68 -16.62 22.10
N ALA A 72 17.48 -17.16 22.34
CA ALA A 72 16.98 -17.55 23.65
C ALA A 72 17.83 -18.67 24.26
N SER A 73 18.21 -19.69 23.47
CA SER A 73 19.12 -20.77 23.91
C SER A 73 20.49 -20.25 24.34
N ASN A 74 20.94 -19.14 23.74
CA ASN A 74 22.16 -18.44 24.12
C ASN A 74 21.95 -17.38 25.22
N ASN A 75 20.78 -17.35 25.88
CA ASN A 75 20.39 -16.38 26.91
C ASN A 75 20.48 -14.91 26.46
N ARG A 76 20.18 -14.64 25.19
CA ARG A 76 20.25 -13.30 24.60
C ARG A 76 18.88 -12.79 24.19
N GLY A 77 18.55 -11.58 24.60
CA GLY A 77 17.35 -10.84 24.16
C GLY A 77 17.52 -10.11 22.83
N THR A 78 18.59 -10.36 22.08
CA THR A 78 18.91 -9.66 20.83
C THR A 78 19.27 -10.66 19.75
N LEU A 79 18.48 -10.66 18.67
CA LEU A 79 18.77 -11.36 17.43
C LEU A 79 20.02 -10.77 16.78
N ARG A 80 21.01 -11.62 16.49
CA ARG A 80 22.22 -11.28 15.73
C ARG A 80 22.21 -12.02 14.39
N PRO A 81 23.07 -11.62 13.44
CA PRO A 81 23.18 -12.29 12.14
C PRO A 81 23.48 -13.80 12.23
N HIS A 82 24.08 -14.27 13.32
CA HIS A 82 24.37 -15.69 13.54
C HIS A 82 23.15 -16.53 13.94
N ASP A 83 22.05 -15.88 14.33
CA ASP A 83 20.85 -16.58 14.78
C ASP A 83 19.92 -16.93 13.60
N LEU A 84 20.02 -16.20 12.49
CA LEU A 84 19.31 -16.48 11.23
C LEU A 84 19.81 -17.75 10.52
#